data_AF-A0A125BCW2-F1
#
_entry.id   AF-A0A125BCW2-F1
#
_cell.length_a   1.000
_cell.length_b   1.000
_cell.length_c   1.000
_cell.angle_alpha   90.00
_cell.angle_beta   90.00
_cell.angle_gamma   90.00
#
_symmetry.space_group_name_H-M   'P 1'
#
loop_
_entity.id
_entity.type
_entity.pdbx_description
1 polymer ?
#
loop_
_entity_poly.entity_id
_entity_poly.type
_entity_poly.pdbx_seq_one_letter_code
_entity_poly.pdbx_strand_id
1 'polypeptide(L)'
;MFGFDIGTYNASLISIDVLTNMGTYNYPNLAIANSAAGLLEFRGFIASAGEYFTGFRITADNGPGNLPGITDVRVGNSGVNNVPEPSTLALLGLSLAGLAASRRRGFFA
;
A
#
# COMPACT_ATOMS: atom_id res chain seq x y z
N MET A 1 -0.32 -4.74 0.88
CA MET A 1 0.12 -3.51 1.55
C MET A 1 0.10 -3.70 3.05
N PHE A 2 1.13 -3.21 3.71
CA PHE A 2 1.21 -3.04 5.15
C PHE A 2 1.76 -1.64 5.42
N GLY A 3 1.15 -0.89 6.33
CA GLY A 3 1.63 0.44 6.68
C GLY A 3 1.02 0.95 7.97
N PHE A 4 1.57 2.06 8.46
CA PHE A 4 1.20 2.69 9.72
C PHE A 4 1.66 4.14 9.72
N ASP A 5 1.05 4.94 10.59
CA ASP A 5 1.52 6.29 10.89
C ASP A 5 2.57 6.16 12.02
N ILE A 6 3.73 6.81 11.88
CA ILE A 6 4.86 6.71 12.81
C ILE A 6 5.35 8.09 13.24
N GLY A 7 5.81 8.18 14.49
CA GLY A 7 6.41 9.39 15.03
C GLY A 7 7.38 9.10 16.18
N THR A 8 8.31 10.03 16.42
CA THR A 8 9.27 9.95 17.54
C THR A 8 9.18 11.19 18.42
N TYR A 9 9.37 11.04 19.73
CA TYR A 9 9.32 12.19 20.66
C TYR A 9 10.44 13.22 20.42
N ASN A 10 11.60 12.75 19.97
CA ASN A 10 12.70 13.56 19.46
C ASN A 10 13.02 13.11 18.04
N ALA A 11 13.46 14.02 17.17
CA ALA A 11 13.92 13.64 15.84
C ALA A 11 15.04 12.60 15.96
N SER A 12 14.84 11.44 15.36
CA SER A 12 15.79 10.33 15.41
C SER A 12 15.76 9.52 14.12
N LEU A 13 16.90 8.90 13.84
CA LEU A 13 16.96 7.81 12.88
C LEU A 13 16.40 6.53 13.51
N ILE A 14 15.68 5.78 12.69
CA ILE A 14 15.22 4.44 13.01
C ILE A 14 15.56 3.51 11.85
N SER A 15 15.59 2.22 12.15
CA SER A 15 15.63 1.16 11.16
C SER A 15 14.33 0.36 11.20
N ILE A 16 13.75 0.07 10.02
CA ILE A 16 12.58 -0.79 9.89
C ILE A 16 12.98 -2.06 9.13
N ASP A 17 12.79 -3.21 9.75
CA ASP A 17 12.85 -4.50 9.07
C ASP A 17 11.43 -4.94 8.73
N VAL A 18 11.19 -5.31 7.47
CA VAL A 18 9.93 -5.89 7.01
C VAL A 18 10.19 -7.35 6.67
N LEU A 19 9.50 -8.25 7.37
CA LEU A 19 9.62 -9.68 7.19
C LEU A 19 8.48 -10.17 6.28
N THR A 20 8.83 -10.97 5.29
CA THR A 20 7.89 -11.61 4.37
C THR A 20 8.14 -13.11 4.32
N ASN A 21 7.31 -13.84 3.58
CA ASN A 21 7.55 -15.25 3.27
C ASN A 21 8.76 -15.47 2.32
N MET A 22 9.24 -14.42 1.66
CA MET A 22 10.34 -14.49 0.71
C MET A 22 11.67 -13.97 1.27
N GLY A 23 11.65 -13.19 2.36
CA GLY A 23 12.87 -12.69 2.98
C GLY A 23 12.64 -11.59 4.01
N THR A 24 13.69 -10.82 4.29
CA THR A 24 13.64 -9.63 5.14
C THR A 24 14.20 -8.44 4.38
N TYR A 25 13.46 -7.33 4.36
CA TYR A 25 13.87 -6.07 3.77
C TYR A 25 14.23 -5.09 4.89
N ASN A 26 15.46 -4.60 4.86
CA ASN A 26 15.95 -3.64 5.84
C ASN A 26 15.92 -2.23 5.25
N TYR A 27 15.31 -1.31 5.99
CA TYR A 27 15.26 0.12 5.68
C TYR A 27 15.95 0.88 6.81
N PRO A 28 17.28 1.09 6.72
CA PRO A 28 18.05 1.71 7.79
C PRO A 28 18.05 3.23 7.70
N ASN A 29 18.38 3.90 8.81
CA ASN A 29 18.61 5.34 8.87
C ASN A 29 17.41 6.19 8.37
N LEU A 30 16.19 5.75 8.63
CA LEU A 30 14.98 6.50 8.31
C LEU A 30 14.82 7.66 9.29
N ALA A 31 14.89 8.88 8.77
CA ALA A 31 14.54 10.06 9.54
C ALA A 31 13.02 10.09 9.75
N ILE A 32 12.59 10.07 11.02
CA ILE A 32 11.20 10.25 11.40
C ILE A 32 11.05 11.62 12.05
N ALA A 33 9.99 12.33 11.67
CA ALA A 33 9.69 13.64 12.22
C ALA A 33 9.38 13.55 13.72
N ASN A 34 9.69 14.63 14.43
CA ASN A 34 9.26 14.78 15.81
C ASN A 34 7.73 14.85 15.85
N SER A 35 7.11 13.97 16.63
CA SER A 35 5.65 13.86 16.79
C SER A 35 5.03 14.96 17.64
N ALA A 36 5.80 15.97 18.07
CA ALA A 36 5.29 17.15 18.73
C ALA A 36 4.17 17.79 17.87
N ALA A 37 3.07 18.15 18.53
CA ALA A 37 1.82 18.59 17.90
C ALA A 37 1.05 17.54 17.07
N GLY A 38 1.31 16.24 17.24
CA GLY A 38 0.51 15.17 16.63
C GLY A 38 0.85 14.90 15.16
N LEU A 39 2.00 15.38 14.70
CA LEU A 39 2.51 15.16 13.35
C LEU A 39 3.11 13.76 13.25
N LEU A 40 2.33 12.81 12.74
CA LEU A 40 2.81 11.48 12.37
C LEU A 40 2.99 11.40 10.86
N GLU A 41 3.94 10.59 10.42
CA GLU A 41 4.21 10.36 9.01
C GLU A 41 3.78 8.95 8.61
N PHE A 42 3.11 8.81 7.47
CA PHE A 42 2.76 7.50 6.95
C PHE A 42 3.97 6.77 6.38
N ARG A 43 4.18 5.53 6.81
CA ARG A 43 5.14 4.58 6.23
C ARG A 43 4.39 3.34 5.75
N GLY A 44 4.58 3.00 4.48
CA GLY A 44 3.90 1.89 3.84
C GLY A 44 4.84 1.04 2.98
N PHE A 45 4.53 -0.25 2.94
CA PHE A 45 5.26 -1.28 2.21
C PHE A 45 4.28 -2.06 1.34
N ILE A 46 4.70 -2.35 0.11
CA ILE A 46 3.93 -3.13 -0.85
C ILE A 46 4.70 -4.41 -1.14
N ALA A 47 4.04 -5.55 -0.94
CA ALA A 47 4.57 -6.86 -1.26
C ALA A 47 4.41 -7.14 -2.76
N SER A 48 5.35 -7.89 -3.32
CA SER A 48 5.28 -8.37 -4.71
C SER A 48 4.22 -9.47 -4.88
N ALA A 49 3.97 -9.89 -6.13
CA ALA A 49 3.03 -10.98 -6.39
C ALA A 49 3.48 -12.29 -5.72
N GLY A 50 2.60 -12.92 -4.94
CA GLY A 50 2.90 -14.14 -4.18
C GLY A 50 3.68 -13.89 -2.87
N GLU A 51 4.01 -12.64 -2.57
CA GLU A 51 4.66 -12.25 -1.32
C GLU A 51 3.62 -11.76 -0.30
N TYR A 52 3.80 -12.13 0.96
CA TYR A 52 2.98 -11.67 2.07
C TYR A 52 3.83 -11.35 3.30
N PHE A 53 3.41 -10.31 4.03
CA PHE A 53 4.07 -9.87 5.26
C PHE A 53 3.87 -10.90 6.37
N THR A 54 4.95 -11.27 7.04
CA THR A 54 4.96 -12.17 8.20
C THR A 54 5.29 -11.42 9.49
N GLY A 55 5.87 -10.21 9.39
CA GLY A 55 6.11 -9.35 10.53
C GLY A 55 6.85 -8.08 10.15
N PHE A 56 7.13 -7.25 11.16
CA PHE A 56 8.00 -6.10 11.04
C PHE A 56 8.71 -5.86 12.38
N ARG A 57 9.86 -5.20 12.34
CA ARG A 57 10.61 -4.78 13.52
C ARG A 57 11.05 -3.33 13.33
N ILE A 58 10.89 -2.52 14.37
CA ILE A 58 11.40 -1.16 14.40
C ILE A 58 12.50 -1.10 15.46
N THR A 59 13.67 -0.61 15.07
CA THR A 59 14.81 -0.39 15.96
C THR A 59 15.13 1.10 15.95
N ALA A 60 15.17 1.72 17.13
CA ALA A 60 15.58 3.11 17.26
C ALA A 60 17.09 3.20 17.46
N ASP A 61 17.76 4.08 16.72
CA ASP A 61 19.23 4.15 16.71
C ASP A 61 19.78 4.99 17.88
N ASN A 62 18.92 5.63 18.67
CA ASN A 62 19.26 6.58 19.74
C ASN A 62 19.18 5.99 21.16
N GLY A 63 19.33 4.67 21.31
CA GLY A 63 19.47 4.02 22.61
C GLY A 63 18.16 3.77 23.38
N PRO A 64 18.24 3.16 24.57
CA PRO A 64 17.07 2.74 25.34
C PRO A 64 16.19 3.94 25.76
N GLY A 65 14.86 3.80 25.58
CA GLY A 65 13.86 4.80 25.98
C GLY A 65 13.30 5.65 24.83
N ASN A 66 13.91 5.60 23.65
CA ASN A 66 13.48 6.34 22.48
C ASN A 66 12.77 5.44 21.46
N LEU A 67 11.65 4.84 21.85
CA LEU A 67 10.89 3.99 20.92
C LEU A 67 9.93 4.85 20.09
N PRO A 68 9.92 4.71 18.76
CA PRO A 68 8.88 5.33 17.94
C PRO A 68 7.51 4.77 18.32
N GLY A 69 6.51 5.66 18.36
CA GLY A 69 5.11 5.29 18.45
C GLY A 69 4.53 5.03 17.07
N ILE A 70 3.64 4.04 16.96
CA ILE A 70 2.87 3.78 15.75
C ILE A 70 1.37 3.90 16.02
N THR A 71 0.63 4.45 15.06
CA THR A 71 -0.85 4.45 15.04
C THR A 71 -1.36 4.01 13.67
N ASP A 72 -2.67 3.83 13.56
CA ASP A 72 -3.35 3.64 12.26
C ASP A 72 -2.75 2.53 11.39
N VAL A 73 -2.58 1.34 11.98
CA VAL A 73 -2.04 0.18 11.27
C VAL A 73 -3.03 -0.29 10.20
N ARG A 74 -2.58 -0.27 8.94
CA ARG A 74 -3.36 -0.66 7.76
C ARG A 74 -2.75 -1.91 7.14
N VAL A 75 -3.55 -2.97 7.04
CA VAL A 75 -3.23 -4.20 6.30
C VAL A 75 -4.28 -4.37 5.22
N GLY A 76 -3.86 -4.53 3.97
CA GLY A 76 -4.81 -4.69 2.87
C GLY A 76 -4.16 -4.82 1.51
N ASN A 77 -4.94 -5.18 0.50
CA ASN A 77 -4.47 -5.18 -0.88
C ASN A 77 -4.18 -3.72 -1.30
N SER A 78 -2.98 -3.39 -1.82
CA SER A 78 -2.67 -2.01 -2.24
C SER A 78 -3.40 -1.59 -3.53
N GLY A 79 -4.38 -2.39 -3.97
CA GLY A 79 -5.46 -1.91 -4.81
C GLY A 79 -5.03 -1.48 -6.21
N VAL A 80 -3.97 -2.06 -6.76
CA VAL A 80 -3.67 -1.93 -8.20
C VAL A 80 -3.70 -3.30 -8.84
N ASN A 81 -4.87 -3.94 -8.82
CA ASN A 81 -5.15 -4.94 -9.84
C ASN A 81 -5.52 -4.15 -11.11
N ASN A 82 -4.52 -3.79 -11.91
CA ASN A 82 -4.72 -3.14 -13.22
C ASN A 82 -5.42 -4.04 -14.23
N VAL A 83 -5.77 -5.27 -13.85
CA VAL A 83 -6.61 -6.16 -14.65
C VAL A 83 -8.06 -5.72 -14.45
N PRO A 84 -8.72 -5.18 -15.48
CA PRO A 84 -10.15 -4.91 -15.42
C PRO A 84 -10.86 -6.19 -14.99
N GLU A 85 -11.81 -6.07 -14.07
CA GLU A 85 -12.56 -7.23 -13.63
C GLU A 85 -13.23 -7.91 -14.84
N PRO A 86 -13.41 -9.24 -14.84
CA PRO A 86 -14.04 -9.95 -15.95
C PRO A 86 -15.40 -9.34 -16.36
N SER A 87 -16.12 -8.75 -15.40
CA SER A 87 -17.35 -8.00 -15.59
C SER A 87 -17.17 -6.75 -16.47
N THR A 88 -16.08 -5.99 -16.30
CA THR A 88 -15.77 -4.79 -17.09
C THR A 88 -15.53 -5.15 -18.55
N LEU A 89 -14.82 -6.26 -18.83
CA LEU A 89 -14.61 -6.75 -20.19
C LEU A 89 -15.91 -7.27 -20.82
N ALA A 90 -16.75 -7.95 -20.05
CA ALA A 90 -18.06 -8.40 -20.51
C ALA A 90 -18.98 -7.22 -20.85
N LEU A 91 -19.02 -6.18 -20.01
CA LEU A 91 -19.76 -4.95 -20.26
C LEU A 91 -19.24 -4.18 -21.48
N LEU A 92 -17.92 -4.13 -21.68
CA LEU A 92 -17.32 -3.57 -22.88
C LEU A 92 -17.74 -4.37 -24.13
N GLY A 93 -17.69 -5.70 -24.05
CA GLY A 93 -18.14 -6.58 -25.14
C GLY A 93 -19.63 -6.38 -25.50
N LEU A 94 -20.49 -6.30 -24.48
CA LEU A 94 -21.94 -6.07 -24.66
C LEU A 94 -22.25 -4.68 -25.23
N SER A 95 -21.53 -3.64 -24.79
CA SER A 95 -21.72 -2.28 -25.31
C SER A 95 -21.25 -2.16 -26.75
N LEU A 96 -20.15 -2.80 -27.14
CA LEU A 96 -19.73 -2.88 -28.55
C LEU A 96 -20.72 -3.68 -29.41
N ALA A 97 -21.23 -4.80 -28.90
CA ALA A 97 -22.23 -5.61 -29.60
C ALA A 97 -23.53 -4.82 -29.81
N GLY A 98 -23.98 -4.07 -28.80
CA GLY A 98 -25.13 -3.18 -28.89
C GLY A 98 -24.93 -2.06 -29.92
N LEU A 99 -23.75 -1.45 -29.97
CA LEU A 99 -23.41 -0.42 -30.95
C LEU A 99 -23.33 -0.97 -32.39
N ALA A 100 -22.80 -2.17 -32.57
CA ALA A 100 -22.79 -2.83 -33.87
C ALA A 100 -24.21 -3.20 -34.34
N ALA A 101 -25.08 -3.64 -33.43
CA ALA A 101 -26.47 -3.95 -33.72
C ALA A 101 -27.30 -2.70 -34.02
N SER A 102 -27.05 -1.56 -33.36
CA SER A 102 -27.78 -0.31 -33.61
C SER A 102 -27.52 0.26 -35.00
N ARG A 103 -26.28 0.14 -35.51
CA ARG A 103 -25.93 0.55 -36.89
C ARG A 103 -26.63 -0.28 -37.96
N ARG A 104 -26.97 -1.54 -37.69
CA ARG A 104 -27.71 -2.41 -38.63
C ARG A 104 -29.21 -2.10 -38.69
N ARG A 105 -29.76 -1.42 -37.68
CA ARG A 105 -31.18 -1.04 -37.63
C ARG A 105 -31.50 0.31 -38.26
N GLY A 106 -30.49 1.13 -38.57
CA GLY A 106 -30.68 2.46 -39.18
C GLY A 106 -30.85 2.49 -40.70
N PHE A 107 -30.99 1.34 -41.39
CA PHE A 107 -30.99 1.26 -42.87
C PHE A 107 -32.32 0.81 -43.49
N PHE A 108 -33.44 0.89 -42.75
CA PHE A 108 -34.79 0.77 -43.30
C PHE A 108 -35.67 1.90 -42.76
N ALA A 109 -35.64 3.03 -43.46
CA ALA A 109 -36.66 4.09 -43.46
C ALA A 109 -36.81 4.55 -44.92
#